data_AF-A0A7V2RT53-F1
#
_entry.id   AF-A0A7V2RT53-F1
#
_cell.length_a   1.000
_cell.length_b   1.000
_cell.length_c   1.000
_cell.angle_alpha   90.00
_cell.angle_beta   90.00
_cell.angle_gamma   90.00
#
_symmetry.space_group_name_H-M   'P 1'
#
loop_
_entity.id
_entity.type
_entity.pdbx_description
1 polymer ?
#
loop_
_entity_poly.entity_id
_entity_poly.type
_entity_poly.pdbx_seq_one_letter_code
_entity_poly.pdbx_strand_id
1 'polypeptide(L)' 'AGIRPKIVPPGAPPADFLVQGAEAHGVPGLVNLFGIESPGLTASAPIADLVARRLGLGDGRPR' A
#
# COMPACT_ATOMS: atom_id res chain seq x y z
N ALA A 1 4.67 -20.20 -11.49
CA ALA A 1 5.59 -19.12 -11.06
C ALA A 1 4.77 -17.92 -10.60
N GLY A 2 5.29 -17.07 -9.70
CA GLY A 2 4.62 -15.85 -9.23
C GLY A 2 5.04 -14.60 -10.01
N ILE A 3 4.19 -13.57 -10.04
CA ILE A 3 4.44 -12.28 -10.71
C ILE A 3 4.52 -11.17 -9.63
N ARG A 4 5.53 -10.29 -9.74
CA ARG A 4 5.72 -9.15 -8.81
C ARG A 4 5.01 -7.90 -9.37
N PRO A 5 4.22 -7.17 -8.57
CA PRO A 5 3.58 -5.93 -9.01
C PRO A 5 4.59 -4.77 -8.99
N LYS A 6 5.33 -4.57 -10.08
CA LYS A 6 6.33 -3.49 -10.21
C LYS A 6 5.69 -2.18 -10.68
N ILE A 7 6.20 -1.06 -10.18
CA ILE A 7 5.84 0.30 -10.63
C ILE A 7 6.98 1.02 -11.35
N VAL A 8 8.04 0.28 -11.66
CA VAL A 8 9.22 0.78 -12.37
C VAL A 8 9.45 -0.02 -13.65
N PRO A 9 10.06 0.59 -14.68
CA PRO A 9 10.44 -0.12 -15.89
C PRO A 9 11.43 -1.27 -15.61
N PRO A 10 11.53 -2.27 -16.51
CA PRO A 10 12.57 -3.28 -16.44
C PRO A 10 13.97 -2.65 -16.39
N GLY A 11 14.82 -3.16 -15.48
CA GLY A 11 16.20 -2.69 -15.31
C GLY A 11 16.37 -1.43 -14.45
N ALA A 12 15.27 -0.75 -14.07
CA ALA A 12 15.34 0.36 -13.13
C ALA A 12 15.55 -0.13 -11.67
N PRO A 13 16.12 0.72 -10.78
CA PRO A 13 16.17 0.41 -9.35
C PRO A 13 14.78 0.13 -8.78
N PRO A 14 14.66 -0.78 -7.79
CA PRO A 14 13.39 -1.01 -7.10
C PRO A 14 12.84 0.29 -6.51
N ALA A 15 11.53 0.51 -6.67
CA ALA A 15 10.82 1.58 -5.98
C ALA A 15 10.30 1.10 -4.64
N ASP A 16 10.06 2.04 -3.73
CA ASP A 16 9.37 1.77 -2.48
C ASP A 16 7.87 1.45 -2.71
N PHE A 17 7.20 0.93 -1.68
CA PHE A 17 5.76 0.76 -1.71
C PHE A 17 5.07 2.12 -1.82
N LEU A 18 4.11 2.21 -2.73
CA LEU A 18 3.33 3.43 -2.93
C LEU A 18 1.92 3.23 -2.38
N VAL A 19 1.61 3.98 -1.31
CA VAL A 19 0.27 4.03 -0.70
C VAL A 19 -0.32 5.40 -0.93
N GLN A 20 -1.42 5.47 -1.67
CA GLN A 20 -2.09 6.73 -1.98
C GLN A 20 -3.48 6.74 -1.35
N GLY A 21 -3.77 7.74 -0.51
CA GLY A 21 -5.12 8.02 -0.02
C GLY A 21 -5.76 9.22 -0.72
N ALA A 22 -6.90 9.66 -0.21
CA ALA A 22 -7.64 10.80 -0.73
C ALA A 22 -6.81 12.09 -0.84
N GLU A 23 -5.79 12.26 0.00
CA GLU A 23 -4.84 13.38 -0.06
C GLU A 23 -4.00 13.41 -1.35
N ALA A 24 -3.82 12.26 -2.01
CA ALA A 24 -3.03 12.13 -3.22
C ALA A 24 -3.88 12.16 -4.50
N HIS A 25 -5.09 11.59 -4.48
CA HIS A 25 -5.93 11.43 -5.67
C HIS A 25 -7.33 12.07 -5.57
N GLY A 26 -7.72 12.64 -4.42
CA GLY A 26 -8.98 13.38 -4.27
C GLY A 26 -10.26 12.53 -4.16
N VAL A 27 -10.15 11.20 -4.04
CA VAL A 27 -11.30 10.27 -3.95
C VAL A 27 -11.48 9.81 -2.51
N PRO A 28 -12.54 10.26 -1.80
CA PRO A 28 -12.78 9.84 -0.42
C PRO A 28 -13.05 8.34 -0.30
N GLY A 29 -12.53 7.71 0.75
CA GLY A 29 -12.77 6.29 1.05
C GLY A 29 -12.03 5.29 0.16
N LEU A 30 -11.15 5.74 -0.74
CA LEU A 30 -10.28 4.89 -1.55
C LEU A 30 -8.82 5.02 -1.08
N VAL A 31 -8.14 3.87 -0.97
CA VAL A 31 -6.68 3.81 -0.80
C VAL A 31 -6.11 2.86 -1.84
N ASN A 32 -5.19 3.34 -2.68
CA ASN A 32 -4.46 2.52 -3.64
C ASN A 32 -3.16 1.99 -3.01
N LEU A 33 -2.85 0.72 -3.31
CA LEU A 33 -1.59 0.07 -2.96
C LEU A 33 -0.88 -0.35 -4.24
N PHE A 34 0.24 0.29 -4.55
CA PHE A 34 1.06 -0.03 -5.71
C PHE A 34 2.46 -0.46 -5.29
N GLY A 35 3.08 -1.30 -6.10
CA GLY A 35 4.47 -1.70 -5.85
C GLY A 35 4.64 -2.66 -4.68
N ILE A 36 3.56 -3.26 -4.14
CA ILE A 36 3.62 -4.17 -2.99
C ILE A 36 4.28 -5.50 -3.38
N GLU A 37 5.60 -5.46 -3.56
CA GLU A 37 6.42 -6.58 -3.97
C GLU A 37 7.03 -7.31 -2.76
N SER A 38 8.30 -7.76 -2.82
CA SER A 38 8.99 -8.24 -1.61
C SER A 38 9.53 -7.04 -0.82
N PRO A 39 9.37 -6.97 0.52
CA PRO A 39 8.83 -7.97 1.45
C PRO A 39 7.36 -7.71 1.87
N GLY A 40 6.43 -7.55 0.93
CA GLY A 40 5.04 -7.14 1.17
C GLY A 40 4.23 -8.08 2.05
N LEU A 41 4.48 -9.40 1.99
CA LEU A 41 3.84 -10.35 2.90
C LEU A 41 4.30 -10.14 4.34
N THR A 42 5.61 -9.97 4.56
CA THR A 42 6.17 -9.67 5.89
C THR A 42 5.70 -8.32 6.41
N ALA A 43 5.51 -7.35 5.52
CA ALA A 43 5.01 -6.01 5.85
C ALA A 43 3.47 -5.90 5.86
N SER A 44 2.71 -7.00 5.73
CA SER A 44 1.25 -6.95 5.57
C SER A 44 0.52 -6.28 6.74
N ALA A 45 0.90 -6.59 7.98
CA ALA A 45 0.29 -5.98 9.17
C ALA A 45 0.49 -4.45 9.26
N PRO A 46 1.73 -3.91 9.18
CA PRO A 46 1.90 -2.46 9.20
C PRO A 46 1.31 -1.75 7.97
N ILE A 47 1.21 -2.42 6.81
CA ILE A 47 0.49 -1.88 5.64
C ILE A 47 -1.01 -1.75 5.96
N ALA A 48 -1.63 -2.76 6.57
CA ALA A 48 -3.04 -2.72 6.94
C ALA A 48 -3.33 -1.59 7.94
N ASP A 49 -2.48 -1.39 8.95
CA ASP A 49 -2.61 -0.29 9.90
C ASP A 49 -2.55 1.08 9.20
N LEU A 50 -1.63 1.24 8.25
CA LEU A 50 -1.49 2.46 7.47
C LEU A 50 -2.72 2.74 6.59
N VAL A 51 -3.28 1.70 5.97
CA VAL A 51 -4.52 1.79 5.17
C VAL A 51 -5.69 2.18 6.08
N ALA A 52 -5.85 1.54 7.24
CA ALA A 52 -6.92 1.84 8.18
C ALA A 52 -6.87 3.30 8.66
N ARG A 53 -5.67 3.81 8.97
CA ARG A 53 -5.46 5.22 9.34
C ARG A 53 -5.86 6.17 8.22
N ARG A 54 -5.48 5.89 6.96
CA ARG A 54 -5.86 6.72 5.81
C ARG A 54 -7.36 6.69 5.51
N LEU A 55 -8.02 5.58 5.80
CA LEU A 55 -9.48 5.44 5.69
C LEU A 55 -10.24 6.03 6.90
N GLY A 56 -9.54 6.49 7.94
CA GLY A 56 -10.16 7.00 9.16
C GLY A 56 -10.85 5.92 10.01
N LEU A 57 -10.46 4.65 9.87
CA LEU A 57 -11.09 3.51 10.55
C LEU A 57 -10.59 3.27 12.00
N GLY A 58 -9.77 4.18 12.54
CA GLY A 58 -9.11 4.00 13.85
C GLY A 58 -8.07 2.87 13.83
N ASP A 59 -7.48 2.57 14.99
CA ASP A 59 -6.36 1.64 15.16
C ASP A 59 -6.72 0.16 14.96
N GLY A 60 -7.61 -0.21 14.02
CA GLY A 60 -7.82 -1.59 13.53
C GLY A 60 -8.23 -2.66 14.55
N ARG A 61 -8.20 -2.36 15.84
CA ARG A 61 -8.62 -3.24 16.92
C ARG A 61 -10.14 -3.23 16.95
N PRO A 62 -10.78 -4.40 16.99
CA PRO A 62 -12.22 -4.46 17.23
C PRO A 62 -12.52 -3.68 18.51
N ARG A 63 -13.55 -2.82 18.47
CA ARG A 63 -14.13 -2.22 19.68
C ARG A 63 -14.75 -3.31 20.55
#